data_AF-A0A7S4RJ25-F1
#
_entry.id   AF-A0A7S4RJ25-F1
#
_cell.length_a   1.000
_cell.length_b   1.000
_cell.length_c   1.000
_cell.angle_alpha   90.00
_cell.angle_beta   90.00
_cell.angle_gamma   90.00
#
_symmetry.space_group_name_H-M   'P 1'
#
loop_
_entity.id
_entity.type
_entity.pdbx_description
1 polymer ?
#
loop_
_entity_poly.entity_id
_entity_poly.type
_entity_poly.pdbx_seq_one_letter_code
_entity_poly.pdbx_strand_id
1 'polypeptide(L)'
;FVYASHSDAYVMWRDGGTASRGVELVAEIGRISDLQGELASNSNVLDQVMGVGIEEAFDGAVSAPSEHLCVDEGHPYVSGIGMIAPSPDWFSGLYNLPLWNQATETWYKKIEVNVYAWDAGTEGGNDYNLDNKDTAPQEEISAFGPGDTEDAVFVSRGDFDLPYLQVKPVGVLKFELQESSQTCA
;
A
#
# COMPACT_ATOMS: atom_id res chain seq x y z
N PHE A 1 -3.55 4.71 -6.57
CA PHE A 1 -2.94 3.48 -6.04
C PHE A 1 -2.58 2.58 -7.20
N VAL A 2 -1.51 1.80 -7.05
CA VAL A 2 -1.21 0.65 -7.91
C VAL A 2 -1.51 -0.60 -7.11
N TYR A 3 -2.22 -1.57 -7.71
CA TYR A 3 -2.45 -2.89 -7.14
C TYR A 3 -1.92 -3.94 -8.11
N ALA A 4 -1.39 -5.04 -7.57
CA ALA A 4 -0.96 -6.18 -8.37
C ALA A 4 -1.35 -7.49 -7.70
N SER A 5 -1.77 -8.46 -8.51
CA SER A 5 -1.96 -9.84 -8.10
C SER A 5 -0.72 -10.65 -8.42
N HIS A 6 -0.30 -11.50 -7.49
CA HIS A 6 0.99 -12.18 -7.62
C HIS A 6 1.08 -13.45 -6.79
N SER A 7 2.11 -14.25 -7.08
CA SER A 7 2.49 -15.43 -6.28
C SER A 7 3.30 -15.03 -5.04
N ASP A 8 3.56 -15.97 -4.14
CA ASP A 8 4.40 -15.75 -2.96
C ASP A 8 5.88 -15.47 -3.28
N ALA A 9 6.30 -15.71 -4.53
CA ALA A 9 7.66 -15.47 -4.99
C ALA A 9 7.92 -13.99 -5.39
N TYR A 10 6.87 -13.16 -5.48
CA TYR A 10 6.99 -11.71 -5.67
C TYR A 10 6.75 -10.96 -4.37
N VAL A 11 7.51 -9.89 -4.16
CA VAL A 11 7.32 -8.93 -3.07
C VAL A 11 7.39 -7.55 -3.70
N MET A 12 6.27 -6.82 -3.66
CA MET A 12 6.23 -5.43 -4.12
C MET A 12 7.02 -4.53 -3.17
N TRP A 13 6.72 -4.64 -1.88
CA TRP A 13 7.39 -4.02 -0.75
C TRP A 13 7.03 -4.81 0.51
N ARG A 14 7.77 -4.61 1.62
CA ARG A 14 7.45 -5.17 2.94
C ARG A 14 8.20 -4.40 4.02
N ASP A 15 7.74 -4.51 5.26
CA ASP A 15 8.47 -4.04 6.45
C ASP A 15 9.88 -4.66 6.51
N GLY A 16 10.89 -3.83 6.80
CA GLY A 16 12.30 -4.21 6.80
C GLY A 16 12.88 -4.52 5.41
N GLY A 17 12.14 -4.24 4.33
CA GLY A 17 12.60 -4.41 2.95
C GLY A 17 13.24 -3.13 2.40
N THR A 18 14.04 -3.24 1.33
CA THR A 18 14.53 -2.07 0.58
C THR A 18 13.54 -1.73 -0.53
N ALA A 19 13.15 -0.46 -0.66
CA ALA A 19 12.29 -0.01 -1.76
C ALA A 19 12.99 -0.20 -3.12
N SER A 20 12.27 -0.75 -4.10
CA SER A 20 12.71 -0.72 -5.51
C SER A 20 12.67 0.71 -6.05
N ARG A 21 13.27 0.93 -7.22
CA ARG A 21 13.18 2.22 -7.90
C ARG A 21 11.73 2.59 -8.20
N GLY A 22 10.90 1.63 -8.59
CA GLY A 22 9.46 1.84 -8.77
C GLY A 22 8.76 2.26 -7.49
N VAL A 23 9.05 1.61 -6.36
CA VAL A 23 8.45 1.93 -5.04
C VAL A 23 8.87 3.31 -4.56
N GLU A 24 10.18 3.62 -4.60
CA GLU A 24 10.75 4.94 -4.28
C GLU A 24 9.99 6.05 -5.03
N LEU A 25 9.86 5.92 -6.34
CA LEU A 25 9.20 6.94 -7.17
C LEU A 25 7.70 7.08 -6.94
N VAL A 26 7.04 6.01 -6.51
CA VAL A 26 5.64 6.09 -6.07
C VAL A 26 5.56 6.85 -4.75
N ALA A 27 6.47 6.59 -3.82
CA ALA A 27 6.46 7.17 -2.49
C ALA A 27 6.84 8.67 -2.49
N GLU A 28 7.80 9.08 -3.31
CA GLU A 28 8.31 10.47 -3.32
C GLU A 28 7.46 11.41 -4.19
N ILE A 29 7.04 10.93 -5.37
CA ILE A 29 6.44 11.81 -6.39
C ILE A 29 5.18 11.23 -7.06
N GLY A 30 4.68 10.10 -6.55
CA GLY A 30 3.49 9.44 -7.10
C GLY A 30 3.68 8.91 -8.54
N ARG A 31 4.92 8.78 -9.02
CA ARG A 31 5.20 8.30 -10.39
C ARG A 31 5.15 6.78 -10.44
N ILE A 32 4.12 6.26 -11.09
CA ILE A 32 3.85 4.82 -11.15
C ILE A 32 4.53 4.09 -12.32
N SER A 33 5.02 4.80 -13.34
CA SER A 33 5.47 4.20 -14.61
C SER A 33 6.58 3.16 -14.44
N ASP A 34 7.51 3.42 -13.52
CA ASP A 34 8.65 2.54 -13.24
C ASP A 34 8.16 1.26 -12.54
N LEU A 35 7.32 1.40 -11.52
CA LEU A 35 6.69 0.26 -10.84
C LEU A 35 5.84 -0.58 -11.79
N GLN A 36 5.07 0.04 -12.69
CA GLN A 36 4.28 -0.68 -13.68
C GLN A 36 5.16 -1.50 -14.64
N GLY A 37 6.33 -0.96 -15.00
CA GLY A 37 7.34 -1.67 -15.78
C GLY A 37 7.94 -2.85 -15.00
N GLU A 38 8.28 -2.66 -13.72
CA GLU A 38 8.76 -3.73 -12.84
C GLU A 38 7.74 -4.87 -12.75
N LEU A 39 6.46 -4.54 -12.50
CA LEU A 39 5.35 -5.48 -12.42
C LEU A 39 5.13 -6.24 -13.72
N ALA A 40 5.05 -5.54 -14.86
CA ALA A 40 4.84 -6.16 -16.18
C ALA A 40 5.98 -7.08 -16.61
N SER A 41 7.19 -6.87 -16.07
CA SER A 41 8.36 -7.68 -16.38
C SER A 41 8.52 -8.92 -15.49
N ASN A 42 7.71 -9.05 -14.43
CA ASN A 42 7.86 -10.11 -13.44
C ASN A 42 6.89 -11.27 -13.72
N SER A 43 7.43 -12.47 -13.96
CA SER A 43 6.62 -13.66 -14.25
C SER A 43 5.77 -14.17 -13.08
N ASN A 44 6.00 -13.66 -11.87
CA ASN A 44 5.22 -13.98 -10.67
C ASN A 44 4.07 -12.98 -10.44
N VAL A 45 3.87 -12.02 -11.34
CA VAL A 45 2.75 -11.07 -11.32
C VAL A 45 1.78 -11.47 -12.43
N LEU A 46 0.50 -11.63 -12.08
CA LEU A 46 -0.54 -11.99 -13.03
C LEU A 46 -1.16 -10.76 -13.68
N ASP A 47 -1.54 -9.78 -12.86
CA ASP A 47 -2.23 -8.59 -13.32
C ASP A 47 -1.88 -7.38 -12.46
N GLN A 48 -2.07 -6.19 -13.02
CA GLN A 48 -1.92 -4.92 -12.32
C GLN A 48 -3.00 -3.93 -12.73
N VAL A 49 -3.58 -3.24 -11.74
CA VAL A 49 -4.61 -2.23 -11.98
C VAL A 49 -4.28 -0.94 -11.24
N MET A 50 -4.82 0.16 -11.75
CA MET A 50 -4.75 1.46 -11.11
C MET A 50 -6.07 1.72 -10.40
N GLY A 51 -6.05 1.74 -9.07
CA GLY A 51 -7.22 2.17 -8.30
C GLY A 51 -7.14 3.65 -7.93
N VAL A 52 -8.28 4.23 -7.58
CA VAL A 52 -8.30 5.55 -6.92
C VAL A 52 -7.61 5.43 -5.56
N GLY A 53 -7.15 6.58 -5.06
CA GLY A 53 -6.54 6.74 -3.74
C GLY A 53 -7.33 6.09 -2.61
N ILE A 54 -6.68 5.97 -1.45
CA ILE A 54 -7.41 5.75 -0.20
C ILE A 54 -8.50 6.83 -0.07
N GLU A 55 -9.75 6.42 0.16
CA GLU A 55 -10.85 7.34 0.42
C GLU A 55 -10.48 8.18 1.67
N GLU A 56 -10.54 9.51 1.52
CA GLU A 56 -10.12 10.48 2.53
C GLU A 56 -10.71 10.17 3.92
N ALA A 57 -9.87 10.17 4.96
CA ALA A 57 -10.27 10.07 6.36
C ALA A 57 -10.90 11.37 6.92
N PHE A 58 -11.70 12.08 6.11
CA PHE A 58 -12.49 13.25 6.53
C PHE A 58 -13.99 13.00 6.25
N ASP A 59 -14.86 13.42 7.17
CA ASP A 59 -16.31 13.21 7.15
C ASP A 59 -16.96 13.46 5.77
N GLY A 60 -17.22 12.38 5.01
CA GLY A 60 -17.97 12.46 3.75
C GLY A 60 -17.66 11.31 2.80
N ALA A 61 -18.67 10.51 2.46
CA ALA A 61 -18.51 9.40 1.53
C ALA A 61 -18.26 9.90 0.09
N VAL A 62 -17.16 9.45 -0.51
CA VAL A 62 -16.83 9.60 -1.93
C VAL A 62 -16.33 8.24 -2.43
N SER A 63 -16.94 7.70 -3.49
CA SER A 63 -16.61 6.39 -4.06
C SER A 63 -15.96 6.51 -5.45
N ALA A 64 -14.91 5.73 -5.75
CA ALA A 64 -14.50 5.23 -7.09
C ALA A 64 -13.22 4.35 -6.99
N PRO A 65 -12.86 3.46 -7.96
CA PRO A 65 -13.61 2.69 -8.98
C PRO A 65 -13.45 1.15 -8.71
N SER A 66 -14.33 0.23 -9.10
CA SER A 66 -14.68 -0.26 -10.46
C SER A 66 -13.56 -0.84 -11.33
N GLU A 67 -12.39 -1.16 -10.77
CA GLU A 67 -11.34 -1.90 -11.50
C GLU A 67 -11.28 -3.36 -11.03
N HIS A 68 -11.23 -4.28 -12.00
CA HIS A 68 -11.15 -5.71 -11.73
C HIS A 68 -9.71 -6.17 -11.85
N LEU A 69 -9.12 -6.59 -10.74
CA LEU A 69 -7.81 -7.25 -10.72
C LEU A 69 -8.01 -8.76 -10.92
N CYS A 70 -7.37 -9.31 -11.95
CA CYS A 70 -7.41 -10.76 -12.19
C CYS A 70 -6.56 -11.51 -11.16
N VAL A 71 -7.07 -12.62 -10.63
CA VAL A 71 -6.43 -13.47 -9.62
C VAL A 71 -6.65 -14.94 -9.96
N ASP A 72 -5.69 -15.80 -9.62
CA ASP A 72 -5.82 -17.26 -9.75
C ASP A 72 -5.12 -17.99 -8.59
N GLU A 73 -5.23 -19.32 -8.54
CA GLU A 73 -4.62 -20.14 -7.47
C GLU A 73 -3.08 -20.06 -7.45
N GLY A 74 -2.44 -19.73 -8.57
CA GLY A 74 -1.00 -19.51 -8.66
C GLY A 74 -0.57 -18.10 -8.21
N HIS A 75 -1.50 -17.14 -8.24
CA HIS A 75 -1.30 -15.75 -7.89
C HIS A 75 -2.35 -15.26 -6.87
N PRO A 76 -2.44 -15.90 -5.68
CA PRO A 76 -3.53 -15.65 -4.75
C PRO A 76 -3.28 -14.44 -3.84
N TYR A 77 -2.18 -13.70 -4.01
CA TYR A 77 -1.84 -12.55 -3.18
C TYR A 77 -2.12 -11.25 -3.92
N VAL A 78 -2.51 -10.22 -3.16
CA VAL A 78 -2.54 -8.85 -3.64
C VAL A 78 -1.57 -7.99 -2.83
N SER A 79 -0.83 -7.14 -3.53
CA SER A 79 -0.06 -6.04 -2.95
C SER A 79 -0.53 -4.73 -3.57
N GLY A 80 -0.44 -3.65 -2.82
CA GLY A 80 -0.79 -2.33 -3.30
C GLY A 80 0.00 -1.23 -2.63
N ILE A 81 0.14 -0.12 -3.34
CA ILE A 81 0.89 1.04 -2.88
C ILE A 81 0.27 2.33 -3.44
N GLY A 82 0.28 3.37 -2.64
CA GLY A 82 0.01 4.73 -3.09
C GLY A 82 0.65 5.77 -2.18
N MET A 83 1.12 6.85 -2.81
CA MET A 83 1.70 8.00 -2.14
C MET A 83 0.74 8.60 -1.11
N ILE A 84 1.26 8.96 0.06
CA ILE A 84 0.65 9.94 0.94
C ILE A 84 1.18 11.29 0.47
N ALA A 85 0.33 12.13 -0.12
CA ALA A 85 0.77 13.35 -0.79
C ALA A 85 0.33 14.63 -0.05
N PRO A 86 1.17 15.67 -0.02
CA PRO A 86 2.62 15.63 -0.29
C PRO A 86 3.36 14.93 0.87
N SER A 87 4.51 14.33 0.64
CA SER A 87 5.39 13.83 1.71
C SER A 87 6.78 13.57 1.16
N PRO A 88 7.81 13.39 2.01
CA PRO A 88 9.14 13.08 1.55
C PRO A 88 9.14 11.78 0.73
N ASP A 89 8.75 10.68 1.37
CA ASP A 89 8.68 9.35 0.77
C ASP A 89 7.62 8.48 1.47
N TRP A 90 6.54 9.10 1.95
CA TRP A 90 5.52 8.38 2.69
C TRP A 90 4.51 7.75 1.76
N PHE A 91 4.13 6.53 2.06
CA PHE A 91 3.13 5.81 1.30
C PHE A 91 2.20 5.02 2.22
N SER A 92 1.13 4.49 1.64
CA SER A 92 0.26 3.53 2.29
C SER A 92 -0.12 2.41 1.33
N GLY A 93 -0.58 1.30 1.91
CA GLY A 93 -1.03 0.15 1.17
C GLY A 93 -0.98 -1.12 2.01
N LEU A 94 -0.89 -2.24 1.30
CA LEU A 94 -0.76 -3.58 1.84
C LEU A 94 0.25 -4.37 1.02
N TYR A 95 0.88 -5.36 1.64
CA TYR A 95 1.75 -6.31 0.97
C TYR A 95 1.33 -7.74 1.28
N ASN A 96 1.42 -8.61 0.26
CA ASN A 96 1.18 -10.05 0.35
C ASN A 96 -0.15 -10.43 1.06
N LEU A 97 -1.24 -9.71 0.81
CA LEU A 97 -2.54 -10.05 1.37
C LEU A 97 -3.10 -11.29 0.66
N PRO A 98 -3.33 -12.43 1.36
CA PRO A 98 -3.90 -13.61 0.72
C PRO A 98 -5.41 -13.42 0.45
N LEU A 99 -5.82 -13.69 -0.79
CA LEU A 99 -7.22 -13.70 -1.24
C LEU A 99 -7.79 -15.13 -1.28
N TRP A 100 -6.93 -16.14 -1.18
CA TRP A 100 -7.28 -17.55 -1.15
C TRP A 100 -7.00 -18.16 0.22
N ASN A 101 -7.98 -18.90 0.76
CA ASN A 101 -7.80 -19.71 1.95
C ASN A 101 -7.25 -21.09 1.55
N GLN A 102 -5.95 -21.30 1.78
CA GLN A 102 -5.28 -22.57 1.48
C GLN A 102 -5.85 -23.77 2.26
N ALA A 103 -6.38 -23.57 3.47
CA ALA A 103 -6.89 -24.66 4.29
C ALA A 103 -8.27 -25.17 3.82
N THR A 104 -9.07 -24.31 3.20
CA THR A 104 -10.41 -24.65 2.72
C THR A 104 -10.51 -24.74 1.21
N GLU A 105 -9.43 -24.39 0.48
CA GLU A 105 -9.41 -24.29 -0.98
C GLU A 105 -10.53 -23.39 -1.53
N THR A 106 -10.66 -22.19 -0.95
CA THR A 106 -11.71 -21.24 -1.33
C THR A 106 -11.22 -19.79 -1.33
N TRP A 107 -11.73 -19.01 -2.29
CA TRP A 107 -11.58 -17.55 -2.29
C TRP A 107 -12.38 -16.88 -1.16
N TYR A 108 -11.79 -15.86 -0.55
CA TYR A 108 -12.54 -14.96 0.33
C TYR A 108 -13.52 -14.13 -0.49
N LYS A 109 -14.80 -14.09 -0.09
CA LYS A 109 -15.83 -13.29 -0.77
C LYS A 109 -15.62 -11.80 -0.60
N LYS A 110 -15.22 -11.38 0.61
CA LYS A 110 -14.99 -9.99 0.97
C LYS A 110 -13.86 -9.91 1.99
N ILE A 111 -12.93 -8.98 1.79
CA ILE A 111 -11.87 -8.62 2.72
C ILE A 111 -11.91 -7.11 2.94
N GLU A 112 -11.75 -6.69 4.19
CA GLU A 112 -11.65 -5.29 4.59
C GLU A 112 -10.41 -5.14 5.48
N VAL A 113 -9.49 -4.28 5.08
CA VAL A 113 -8.17 -4.12 5.72
C VAL A 113 -7.89 -2.65 5.98
N ASN A 114 -7.57 -2.35 7.23
CA ASN A 114 -7.01 -1.06 7.61
C ASN A 114 -5.58 -0.95 7.06
N VAL A 115 -5.29 0.17 6.39
CA VAL A 115 -3.93 0.47 5.91
C VAL A 115 -3.35 1.63 6.71
N TYR A 116 -2.04 1.60 6.87
CA TYR A 116 -1.27 2.51 7.72
C TYR A 116 -0.22 3.24 6.89
N ALA A 117 0.35 4.31 7.44
CA ALA A 117 1.46 5.01 6.82
C ALA A 117 2.76 4.21 6.95
N TRP A 118 3.59 4.30 5.92
CA TRP A 118 4.91 3.68 5.79
C TRP A 118 5.90 4.70 5.24
N ASP A 119 7.13 4.63 5.72
CA ASP A 119 8.27 5.40 5.23
C ASP A 119 9.08 4.50 4.28
N ALA A 120 9.46 5.00 3.09
CA ALA A 120 10.17 4.20 2.09
C ALA A 120 11.67 4.08 2.37
N GLY A 121 12.23 4.93 3.25
CA GLY A 121 13.64 5.00 3.57
C GLY A 121 14.50 5.62 2.47
N THR A 122 13.91 6.41 1.57
CA THR A 122 14.57 6.96 0.37
C THR A 122 14.72 8.49 0.40
N GLU A 123 13.83 9.21 1.07
CA GLU A 123 13.91 10.67 1.21
C GLU A 123 13.71 11.12 2.66
N GLY A 124 14.70 11.79 3.24
CA GLY A 124 14.65 12.17 4.65
C GLY A 124 13.76 13.38 4.89
N GLY A 125 12.72 13.25 5.70
CA GLY A 125 11.89 14.36 6.15
C GLY A 125 10.82 13.89 7.14
N ASN A 126 10.32 14.80 7.98
CA ASN A 126 9.38 14.47 9.06
C ASN A 126 8.08 15.32 9.01
N ASP A 127 7.84 15.98 7.88
CA ASP A 127 6.66 16.82 7.59
C ASP A 127 6.27 16.74 6.10
N TYR A 128 5.09 17.25 5.75
CA TYR A 128 4.46 17.28 4.42
C TYR A 128 5.23 18.18 3.40
N ASN A 129 6.43 17.78 3.00
CA ASN A 129 7.31 18.51 2.07
C ASN A 129 7.83 17.59 0.96
N LEU A 130 8.05 18.13 -0.24
CA LEU A 130 8.61 17.44 -1.41
C LEU A 130 10.05 17.87 -1.76
N ASP A 131 10.62 18.82 -1.01
CA ASP A 131 11.98 19.33 -1.21
C ASP A 131 12.84 18.91 -0.02
N ASN A 132 13.14 17.62 0.05
CA ASN A 132 14.02 17.07 1.07
C ASN A 132 15.25 16.39 0.43
N LYS A 133 16.10 15.79 1.26
CA LYS A 133 17.36 15.19 0.80
C LYS A 133 17.21 13.68 0.75
N ASP A 134 17.77 13.08 -0.29
CA ASP A 134 17.93 11.62 -0.39
C ASP A 134 18.54 11.04 0.90
N THR A 135 17.93 9.94 1.37
CA THR A 135 18.46 9.13 2.47
C THR A 135 19.60 8.26 1.93
N ALA A 136 20.83 8.53 2.40
CA ALA A 136 22.04 7.88 1.91
C ALA A 136 22.94 7.37 3.06
N PRO A 137 23.13 6.04 3.22
CA PRO A 137 22.54 4.97 2.40
C PRO A 137 21.03 4.85 2.57
N GLN A 138 20.34 4.31 1.57
CA GLN A 138 18.90 4.01 1.65
C GLN A 138 18.60 3.16 2.88
N GLU A 139 17.57 3.55 3.63
CA GLU A 139 17.08 2.84 4.81
C GLU A 139 16.03 1.77 4.43
N GLU A 140 15.64 0.95 5.40
CA GLU A 140 14.60 -0.04 5.20
C GLU A 140 13.22 0.61 5.28
N ILE A 141 12.27 0.11 4.50
CA ILE A 141 10.86 0.44 4.61
C ILE A 141 10.40 0.14 6.04
N SER A 142 9.78 1.12 6.68
CA SER A 142 9.36 1.00 8.08
C SER A 142 7.95 1.55 8.32
N ALA A 143 7.25 0.93 9.28
CA ALA A 143 5.94 1.41 9.70
C ALA A 143 6.10 2.65 10.59
N PHE A 144 5.20 3.63 10.40
CA PHE A 144 5.14 4.76 11.31
C PHE A 144 4.83 4.32 12.74
N GLY A 145 5.56 4.89 13.69
CA GLY A 145 5.37 4.84 15.13
C GLY A 145 5.07 6.23 15.71
N PRO A 146 4.71 6.30 17.00
CA PRO A 146 4.50 7.58 17.66
C PRO A 146 5.77 8.43 17.74
N GLY A 147 5.81 9.53 16.99
CA GLY A 147 6.92 10.50 17.02
C GLY A 147 7.70 10.63 15.71
N ASP A 148 7.37 9.85 14.69
CA ASP A 148 8.06 9.86 13.39
C ASP A 148 7.77 11.14 12.57
N THR A 149 6.72 11.88 12.93
CA THR A 149 6.37 13.18 12.32
C THR A 149 6.34 14.30 13.36
N GLU A 150 6.68 15.54 13.00
CA GLU A 150 6.71 16.67 13.94
C GLU A 150 5.33 16.97 14.58
N ASP A 151 4.25 16.76 13.84
CA ASP A 151 2.88 17.12 14.26
C ASP A 151 2.03 15.93 14.72
N ALA A 152 2.65 14.79 15.02
CA ALA A 152 1.92 13.59 15.44
C ALA A 152 0.84 13.19 14.41
N VAL A 153 1.20 13.33 13.14
CA VAL A 153 0.39 12.95 11.99
C VAL A 153 0.12 11.45 12.09
N PHE A 154 -1.09 11.04 11.76
CA PHE A 154 -1.56 9.66 11.89
C PHE A 154 -1.62 9.11 13.33
N VAL A 155 -1.41 9.90 14.39
CA VAL A 155 -1.66 9.43 15.76
C VAL A 155 -2.84 10.15 16.41
N SER A 156 -3.55 9.45 17.30
CA SER A 156 -4.46 10.09 18.25
C SER A 156 -3.80 10.18 19.62
N ARG A 157 -3.97 11.32 20.33
CA ARG A 157 -3.97 11.28 21.80
C ARG A 157 -5.08 10.31 22.18
N GLY A 158 -4.73 9.17 22.79
CA GLY A 158 -5.72 8.23 23.29
C GLY A 158 -6.76 8.99 24.12
N ASP A 159 -8.01 8.51 24.08
CA ASP A 159 -9.06 8.95 25.00
C ASP A 159 -8.46 9.22 26.37
N PHE A 160 -8.85 10.32 27.02
CA PHE A 160 -8.23 10.98 28.18
C PHE A 160 -7.72 10.09 29.36
N ASP A 161 -7.93 8.77 29.31
CA ASP A 161 -7.50 7.72 30.25
C ASP A 161 -6.41 6.74 29.73
N LEU A 162 -5.86 6.87 28.51
CA LEU A 162 -4.74 6.01 28.05
C LEU A 162 -3.45 6.82 27.74
N PRO A 163 -2.31 6.53 28.41
CA PRO A 163 -1.10 7.35 28.32
C PRO A 163 -0.24 7.13 27.06
N TYR A 164 -0.67 6.31 26.09
CA TYR A 164 0.14 5.95 24.93
C TYR A 164 -0.50 6.45 23.62
N LEU A 165 0.29 7.16 22.81
CA LEU A 165 -0.04 7.51 21.44
C LEU A 165 -0.19 6.23 20.61
N GLN A 166 -1.23 6.15 19.79
CA GLN A 166 -1.46 5.04 18.87
C GLN A 166 -1.57 5.57 17.44
N VAL A 167 -0.88 4.90 16.52
CA VAL A 167 -1.00 5.15 15.08
C VAL A 167 -2.36 4.65 14.61
N LYS A 168 -3.09 5.52 13.91
CA LYS A 168 -4.40 5.27 13.33
C LYS A 168 -4.25 4.82 11.87
N PRO A 169 -5.17 3.99 11.37
CA PRO A 169 -5.26 3.72 9.95
C PRO A 169 -5.40 5.04 9.18
N VAL A 170 -4.72 5.13 8.05
CA VAL A 170 -4.88 6.24 7.10
C VAL A 170 -6.01 5.97 6.11
N GLY A 171 -6.50 4.73 6.07
CA GLY A 171 -7.79 4.40 5.50
C GLY A 171 -8.08 2.90 5.49
N VAL A 172 -9.04 2.51 4.67
CA VAL A 172 -9.56 1.13 4.60
C VAL A 172 -9.64 0.68 3.15
N LEU A 173 -9.02 -0.44 2.83
CA LEU A 173 -9.15 -1.10 1.53
C LEU A 173 -10.14 -2.25 1.60
N LYS A 174 -11.01 -2.34 0.58
CA LYS A 174 -12.07 -3.35 0.47
C LYS A 174 -11.89 -4.12 -0.82
N PHE A 175 -11.77 -5.44 -0.71
CA PHE A 175 -11.72 -6.37 -1.84
C PHE A 175 -12.97 -7.23 -1.82
N GLU A 176 -13.66 -7.34 -2.95
CA GLU A 176 -14.85 -8.18 -3.10
C GLU A 176 -14.70 -9.06 -4.33
N LEU A 177 -14.75 -10.38 -4.12
CA LEU A 177 -14.68 -11.36 -5.19
C LEU A 177 -15.90 -11.21 -6.11
N GLN A 178 -15.63 -10.90 -7.37
CA GLN A 178 -16.65 -10.87 -8.42
C GLN A 178 -16.81 -12.26 -9.06
N GLU A 179 -17.91 -12.46 -9.79
CA GLU A 179 -18.09 -13.69 -10.58
C GLU A 179 -16.97 -13.83 -11.63
N SER A 180 -16.72 -15.07 -12.09
CA SER A 180 -15.64 -15.37 -13.03
C SER A 180 -15.75 -14.48 -14.27
N SER A 181 -14.77 -13.60 -14.47
CA SER A 181 -14.71 -12.72 -15.63
C SER A 181 -14.13 -13.44 -16.83
N GLN A 182 -14.74 -13.26 -18.01
CA GLN A 182 -14.17 -13.70 -19.30
C GLN A 182 -12.92 -12.88 -19.71
N THR A 183 -12.64 -11.76 -19.03
CA THR A 183 -11.46 -10.91 -19.29
C THR A 183 -10.21 -11.37 -18.55
N CYS A 184 -10.37 -12.20 -17.52
CA CYS A 184 -9.27 -12.88 -16.84
C CYS A 184 -9.10 -14.25 -17.49
N ALA A 185 -8.39 -14.28 -18.62
CA ALA A 185 -8.18 -15.47 -19.45
C ALA A 185 -6.75 -15.99 -19.34
#